data_AF-A0A2V1B256-F1
#
_entry.id   AF-A0A2V1B256-F1
#
_cell.length_a   1.000
_cell.length_b   1.000
_cell.length_c   1.000
_cell.angle_alpha   90.00
_cell.angle_beta   90.00
_cell.angle_gamma   90.00
#
_symmetry.space_group_name_H-M   'P 1'
#
loop_
_entity.id
_entity.type
_entity.pdbx_description
1 polymer ?
#
loop_
_entity_poly.entity_id
_entity_poly.type
_entity_poly.pdbx_seq_one_letter_code
_entity_poly.pdbx_strand_id
1 'polypeptide(L)'
;MPLPEVKQIVEKEFKSIGFIATIRQYRTRISHWNLDKSIKSKEMKPIVRKRQYRRLVETNKRELMFRIRGNVVDPEKIDRWMKRNQIPEDMVYAPSPAACKECSPYHF
;
A
#
# COMPACT_ATOMS: atom_id res chain seq x y z
N MET A 1 -0.57 17.94 -13.05
CA MET A 1 0.14 17.85 -14.34
C MET A 1 0.24 16.38 -14.75
N PRO A 2 -0.29 16.00 -15.93
CA PRO A 2 -0.15 14.65 -16.47
C PRO A 2 1.30 14.36 -16.89
N LEU A 3 1.70 13.09 -16.83
CA LEU A 3 3.09 12.66 -17.10
C LEU A 3 3.62 13.03 -18.51
N PRO A 4 2.82 13.00 -19.59
CA PRO A 4 3.28 13.44 -20.91
C PRO A 4 3.71 14.90 -20.96
N GLU A 5 3.02 15.80 -20.25
CA GLU A 5 3.40 17.22 -20.16
C GLU A 5 4.72 17.38 -19.41
N VAL A 6 4.89 16.69 -18.28
CA VAL A 6 6.16 16.69 -17.52
C VAL A 6 7.32 16.26 -18.42
N LYS A 7 7.12 15.22 -19.23
CA LYS A 7 8.13 14.75 -20.19
C LYS A 7 8.51 15.86 -21.18
N GLN A 8 7.54 16.55 -21.78
CA GLN A 8 7.80 17.62 -22.75
C GLN A 8 8.59 18.77 -22.13
N ILE A 9 8.27 19.14 -20.88
CA ILE A 9 8.99 20.19 -20.14
C ILE A 9 10.44 19.78 -19.92
N VAL A 10 10.68 18.57 -19.40
CA VAL A 10 12.03 18.07 -19.13
C VAL A 10 12.85 17.91 -20.42
N GLU A 11 12.28 17.35 -21.49
CA GLU A 11 13.00 17.24 -22.78
C GLU A 11 13.34 18.61 -23.37
N LYS A 12 12.48 19.63 -23.17
CA LYS A 12 12.75 21.01 -23.61
C LYS A 12 13.87 21.65 -22.79
N GLU A 13 13.82 21.51 -21.47
CA GLU A 13 14.81 22.12 -20.56
C GLU A 13 16.19 21.48 -20.68
N PHE A 14 16.26 20.15 -20.82
CA PHE A 14 17.51 19.40 -20.88
C PHE A 14 17.93 19.03 -22.29
N LYS A 15 17.36 19.69 -23.31
CA LYS A 15 17.66 19.45 -24.73
C LYS A 15 19.14 19.66 -25.05
N SER A 16 19.78 20.66 -24.45
CA SER A 16 21.20 20.99 -24.66
C SER A 16 22.15 19.89 -24.20
N ILE A 17 21.73 19.08 -23.23
CA ILE A 17 22.49 17.95 -22.66
C ILE A 17 22.12 16.63 -23.38
N GLY A 18 21.17 16.67 -24.34
CA GLY A 18 20.74 15.49 -25.08
C GLY A 18 19.92 14.51 -24.27
N PHE A 19 19.23 14.96 -23.22
CA PHE A 19 18.43 14.09 -22.37
C PHE A 19 17.17 13.59 -23.09
N ILE A 20 17.04 12.27 -23.22
CA ILE A 20 15.88 11.60 -23.85
C ILE A 20 15.42 10.46 -22.93
N ALA A 21 14.13 10.45 -22.59
CA ALA A 21 13.54 9.40 -21.78
C ALA A 21 12.12 9.03 -22.22
N THR A 22 11.83 7.73 -22.20
CA THR A 22 10.50 7.19 -22.49
C THR A 22 9.56 7.37 -21.30
N ILE A 23 8.25 7.46 -21.55
CA ILE A 23 7.21 7.54 -20.50
C ILE A 23 7.35 6.38 -19.49
N ARG A 24 7.73 5.19 -19.97
CA ARG A 24 7.95 4.02 -19.11
C ARG A 24 9.10 4.23 -18.13
N GLN A 25 10.21 4.82 -18.56
CA GLN A 25 11.35 5.13 -17.67
C GLN A 25 10.96 6.12 -16.57
N TYR A 26 10.16 7.14 -16.88
CA TYR A 26 9.62 8.04 -15.86
C TYR A 26 8.74 7.32 -14.85
N ARG A 27 7.80 6.49 -15.32
CA ARG A 27 6.93 5.70 -14.43
C ARG A 27 7.75 4.82 -13.48
N THR A 28 8.78 4.15 -13.99
CA THR A 28 9.68 3.35 -13.15
C THR A 28 10.36 4.20 -12.08
N ARG A 29 10.86 5.40 -12.42
CA ARG A 29 11.50 6.30 -11.43
C ARG A 29 10.50 6.79 -10.38
N ILE A 30 9.29 7.18 -10.78
CA ILE A 30 8.21 7.58 -9.87
C ILE A 30 7.87 6.43 -8.89
N SER A 31 7.80 5.20 -9.39
CA SER A 31 7.52 4.03 -8.56
C SER A 31 8.66 3.69 -7.60
N HIS A 32 9.91 3.89 -8.02
CA HIS A 32 11.09 3.73 -7.15
C HIS A 32 11.12 4.79 -6.05
N TRP A 33 10.72 6.02 -6.35
CA TRP A 33 10.57 7.08 -5.35
C TRP A 33 9.35 6.93 -4.45
N ASN A 34 8.55 5.87 -4.62
CA ASN A 34 7.32 5.64 -3.89
C ASN A 34 6.34 6.82 -3.98
N LEU A 35 6.26 7.46 -5.15
CA LEU A 35 5.31 8.54 -5.44
C LEU A 35 4.08 8.05 -6.22
N ASP A 36 3.88 6.72 -6.27
CA ASP A 36 2.70 6.12 -6.90
C ASP A 36 1.40 6.55 -6.18
N LYS A 37 0.34 6.78 -6.97
CA LYS A 37 -1.03 7.00 -6.46
C LYS A 37 -1.59 5.77 -5.75
N SER A 38 -1.11 4.58 -6.12
CA SER A 38 -1.58 3.31 -5.56
C SER A 38 -0.82 2.93 -4.28
N ILE A 39 -1.56 2.54 -3.26
CA ILE A 39 -1.01 1.97 -2.02
C ILE A 39 -0.52 0.55 -2.33
N LYS A 40 0.75 0.27 -2.04
CA LYS A 40 1.34 -1.05 -2.28
C LYS A 40 0.88 -2.04 -1.19
N SER A 41 0.80 -3.33 -1.52
CA SER A 41 0.43 -4.40 -0.57
C SER A 41 1.28 -4.37 0.71
N LYS A 42 2.59 -4.11 0.58
CA LYS A 42 3.53 -3.98 1.71
C LYS A 42 3.14 -2.87 2.69
N GLU A 43 2.49 -1.80 2.22
CA GLU A 43 2.02 -0.69 3.06
C GLU A 43 0.63 -0.97 3.65
N MET A 44 -0.21 -1.72 2.94
CA MET A 44 -1.57 -2.06 3.39
C MET A 44 -1.58 -3.13 4.49
N LYS A 45 -0.70 -4.13 4.41
CA LYS A 45 -0.59 -5.21 5.40
C LYS A 45 -0.48 -4.72 6.86
N PRO A 46 0.42 -3.80 7.22
CA PRO A 46 0.51 -3.30 8.60
C PRO A 46 -0.73 -2.49 9.03
N ILE A 47 -1.37 -1.79 8.10
CA ILE A 47 -2.63 -1.06 8.36
C ILE A 47 -3.74 -2.04 8.74
N VAL A 48 -3.94 -3.08 7.93
CA VAL A 48 -4.95 -4.13 8.18
C VAL A 48 -4.72 -4.77 9.54
N ARG A 49 -3.48 -5.19 9.83
CA ARG A 49 -3.11 -5.76 11.13
C ARG A 49 -3.46 -4.81 12.29
N LYS A 50 -3.11 -3.52 12.16
CA LYS A 50 -3.39 -2.54 13.22
C LYS A 50 -4.89 -2.26 13.39
N ARG A 51 -5.65 -2.23 12.29
CA ARG A 51 -7.12 -2.08 12.30
C ARG A 51 -7.78 -3.26 13.00
N GLN A 52 -7.43 -4.49 12.62
CA GLN A 52 -7.97 -5.71 13.23
C GLN A 52 -7.61 -5.80 14.72
N TYR A 53 -6.35 -5.55 15.09
CA TYR A 53 -5.95 -5.52 16.49
C TYR A 53 -6.73 -4.48 17.29
N ARG A 54 -6.91 -3.27 16.75
CA ARG A 54 -7.70 -2.21 17.42
C ARG A 54 -9.14 -2.66 17.63
N ARG A 55 -9.76 -3.31 16.65
CA ARG A 55 -11.15 -3.79 16.73
C ARG A 55 -11.32 -4.98 17.66
N LEU A 56 -10.39 -5.93 17.65
CA LEU A 56 -10.52 -7.20 18.38
C LEU A 56 -9.99 -7.13 19.82
N VAL A 57 -8.94 -6.35 20.05
CA VAL A 57 -8.23 -6.32 21.34
C VAL A 57 -8.46 -5.01 22.10
N GLU A 58 -8.58 -3.88 21.39
CA GLU A 58 -8.70 -2.55 21.99
C GLU A 58 -10.10 -1.95 21.79
N THR A 59 -11.15 -2.73 22.05
CA THR A 59 -12.57 -2.42 21.78
C THR A 59 -13.06 -1.09 22.37
N ASN A 60 -12.45 -0.61 23.45
CA ASN A 60 -12.79 0.65 24.11
C ASN A 60 -12.24 1.90 23.38
N LYS A 61 -11.48 1.73 22.29
CA LYS A 61 -10.83 2.83 21.56
C LYS A 61 -11.52 3.12 20.24
N ARG A 62 -11.49 4.39 19.82
CA ARG A 62 -12.05 4.85 18.54
C ARG A 62 -11.30 4.25 17.34
N GLU A 63 -11.97 4.24 16.19
CA GLU A 63 -11.37 3.82 14.92
C GLU A 63 -10.17 4.71 14.53
N LEU A 64 -9.20 4.09 13.87
CA LEU A 64 -7.97 4.74 13.45
C LEU A 64 -8.12 5.35 12.05
N MET A 65 -7.62 6.57 11.88
CA MET A 65 -7.33 7.13 10.56
C MET A 65 -5.87 6.85 10.21
N PHE A 66 -5.64 6.24 9.05
CA PHE A 66 -4.30 5.95 8.55
C PHE A 66 -3.88 6.95 7.48
N ARG A 67 -2.60 7.29 7.44
CA ARG A 67 -2.01 8.13 6.38
C ARG A 67 -0.83 7.42 5.75
N ILE A 68 -0.80 7.38 4.42
CA ILE A 68 0.33 6.87 3.62
C ILE A 68 0.78 7.98 2.68
N ARG A 69 2.05 8.37 2.76
CA ARG A 69 2.66 9.38 1.88
C ARG A 69 1.84 10.69 1.86
N GLY A 70 1.39 11.13 3.04
CA GLY A 70 0.55 12.32 3.21
C GLY A 70 -0.94 12.14 2.86
N ASN A 71 -1.35 11.01 2.26
CA ASN A 71 -2.74 10.77 1.87
C ASN A 71 -3.47 9.92 2.92
N VAL A 72 -4.69 10.34 3.28
CA VAL A 72 -5.58 9.54 4.16
C VAL A 72 -6.02 8.28 3.43
N VAL A 73 -5.96 7.15 4.13
CA VAL A 73 -6.46 5.86 3.63
C VAL A 73 -7.91 5.71 4.09
N ASP A 74 -8.82 5.72 3.12
CA ASP A 74 -10.24 5.47 3.35
C ASP A 74 -10.47 4.05 3.93
N PRO A 75 -11.25 3.91 5.02
CA PRO A 75 -11.63 2.60 5.56
C PRO A 75 -12.18 1.62 4.52
N GLU A 76 -12.98 2.09 3.55
CA GLU A 76 -13.58 1.24 2.50
C GLU A 76 -12.50 0.69 1.54
N LYS A 77 -11.39 1.41 1.38
CA LYS A 77 -10.25 0.95 0.59
C LYS A 77 -9.55 -0.22 1.28
N ILE A 78 -9.49 -0.20 2.61
CA ILE A 78 -8.93 -1.29 3.41
C ILE A 78 -9.85 -2.51 3.29
N ASP A 79 -11.17 -2.33 3.39
CA ASP A 79 -12.16 -3.41 3.28
C ASP A 79 -12.11 -4.09 1.91
N ARG A 80 -12.11 -3.30 0.83
CA ARG A 80 -11.94 -3.83 -0.53
C ARG A 80 -10.62 -4.58 -0.70
N TRP A 81 -9.54 -4.13 -0.06
CA TRP A 81 -8.26 -4.82 -0.13
C TRP A 81 -8.29 -6.15 0.63
N MET A 82 -8.86 -6.18 1.85
CA MET A 82 -9.03 -7.42 2.62
C MET A 82 -9.86 -8.46 1.85
N LYS A 83 -11.00 -8.04 1.28
CA LYS A 83 -11.85 -8.92 0.46
C LYS A 83 -11.12 -9.51 -0.75
N ARG A 84 -10.35 -8.71 -1.48
CA ARG A 84 -9.55 -9.19 -2.63
C ARG A 84 -8.44 -10.16 -2.23
N ASN A 85 -7.90 -10.03 -1.02
CA ASN A 85 -6.81 -10.88 -0.52
C ASN A 85 -7.32 -12.01 0.40
N GLN A 86 -8.64 -12.21 0.50
CA GLN A 86 -9.28 -13.26 1.30
C GLN A 86 -8.83 -13.22 2.78
N ILE A 87 -8.70 -12.01 3.34
CA ILE A 87 -8.30 -11.82 4.73
C ILE A 87 -9.56 -11.75 5.61
N PRO A 88 -9.75 -12.67 6.57
CA PRO A 88 -10.89 -12.66 7.49
C PRO A 88 -10.81 -11.44 8.42
N GLU A 89 -11.96 -10.83 8.74
CA GLU A 89 -12.02 -9.59 9.53
C GLU A 89 -11.91 -9.83 11.05
N ASP A 90 -12.38 -11.00 11.47
CA ASP A 90 -12.51 -11.50 12.83
C ASP A 90 -11.21 -12.09 13.41
N MET A 91 -10.14 -12.21 12.60
CA MET A 91 -8.84 -12.68 13.05
C MET A 91 -7.74 -11.66 12.76
N VAL A 92 -6.81 -11.47 13.70
CA VAL A 92 -5.63 -10.62 13.48
C VAL A 92 -4.75 -11.21 12.38
N TYR A 93 -4.60 -10.48 11.27
CA TYR A 93 -3.77 -10.90 10.14
C TYR A 93 -2.30 -11.04 10.54
N ALA A 94 -1.76 -12.24 10.31
CA ALA A 94 -0.34 -12.56 10.40
C ALA A 94 0.14 -13.09 9.04
N PRO A 95 1.03 -12.37 8.31
CA PRO A 95 1.45 -12.78 6.96
C PRO A 95 2.42 -14.00 6.92
N SER A 96 2.65 -14.69 8.04
CA SER A 96 3.52 -15.88 8.12
C SER A 96 2.98 -16.90 9.12
N PRO A 97 2.94 -18.20 8.78
CA PRO A 97 2.58 -19.29 9.70
C PRO A 97 3.50 -19.37 10.93
N ALA A 98 4.74 -18.89 10.84
CA ALA A 98 5.72 -18.94 11.94
C ALA A 98 5.33 -18.09 13.16
N ALA A 99 4.33 -17.20 13.01
CA ALA A 99 3.79 -16.40 14.11
C ALA A 99 2.51 -16.98 14.73
N CYS A 100 1.91 -18.02 14.13
CA CYS A 100 0.82 -18.77 14.74
C CYS A 100 1.42 -19.99 15.46
N LYS A 101 1.84 -19.83 16.72
CA LYS A 101 2.35 -20.97 17.50
C LYS A 101 1.28 -21.98 17.93
N GLU A 102 0.01 -21.81 17.56
CA GLU A 102 -1.08 -22.61 18.16
C GLU A 102 -2.16 -23.17 17.22
N CYS A 103 -2.00 -23.11 15.90
CA CYS A 103 -2.98 -23.76 15.01
C CYS A 103 -2.30 -24.63 13.94
N SER A 104 -2.02 -25.90 14.28
CA SER A 104 -2.02 -26.98 13.30
C SER A 104 -3.16 -27.94 13.66
N PRO A 105 -4.25 -28.02 12.88
CA PRO A 105 -5.37 -28.92 13.16
C PRO A 105 -5.17 -30.32 12.55
N TYR A 106 -4.00 -30.63 11.99
CA TYR A 106 -3.73 -31.95 11.42
C TYR A 106 -2.75 -32.72 12.30
N HIS A 107 -3.31 -33.46 13.23
CA HIS A 107 -2.69 -34.62 13.86
C HIS A 107 -3.45 -35.85 13.36
N PHE A 108 -2.78 -36.68 12.56
CA PHE A 108 -3.12 -38.08 12.29
C PHE A 108 -1.84 -38.88 12.48
#